data_AF-A0A533Z5Z8-F1
#
_entry.id   AF-A0A533Z5Z8-F1
#
_cell.length_a   1.000
_cell.length_b   1.000
_cell.length_c   1.000
_cell.angle_alpha   90.00
_cell.angle_beta   90.00
_cell.angle_gamma   90.00
#
_symmetry.space_group_name_H-M   'P 1'
#
loop_
_entity.id
_entity.type
_entity.pdbx_description
1 polymer ?
#
loop_
_entity_poly.entity_id
_entity_poly.type
_entity_poly.pdbx_seq_one_letter_code
_entity_poly.pdbx_strand_id
1 'polypeptide(L)'
;MKKIRVIPGPISIRNSVMRGILATNVKDGLLLVKGPVTMTGSTFERAVDFSRTAFLGPVDFSEAILLREAFFIEGLFDQAARFEKTAFGVHSRFHKAEFADTVTFHRAGFNGPAEFIQVSFGKDARFSQTYFKMGTGFSGSHFHGSLDFSEAVFDRATFFMFTVFDGDAYFRRATFRAEANFADAQFKGVDDFSKVFFNVGPRFTRTKVSGARPSPGGLQDPRFLYGIAAALLVFSAAFIFMLRKR
;
A
#
# COMPACT_ATOMS: atom_id res chain seq x y z
N MET A 1 -29.97 -13.04 16.82
CA MET A 1 -29.55 -11.65 16.48
C MET A 1 -28.06 -11.52 16.72
N LYS A 2 -27.29 -10.92 15.79
CA LYS A 2 -25.84 -10.67 16.01
C LYS A 2 -25.66 -9.67 17.17
N LYS A 3 -24.77 -9.97 18.12
CA LYS A 3 -24.56 -9.11 19.31
C LYS A 3 -23.68 -7.92 18.94
N ILE A 4 -24.16 -6.70 19.20
CA ILE A 4 -23.37 -5.48 19.03
C ILE A 4 -22.88 -5.04 20.42
N ARG A 5 -21.57 -4.86 20.57
CA ARG A 5 -20.96 -4.21 21.74
C ARG A 5 -20.58 -2.79 21.33
N VAL A 6 -20.72 -1.82 22.24
CA VAL A 6 -20.42 -0.42 21.93
C VAL A 6 -19.42 0.14 22.93
N ILE A 7 -18.35 0.76 22.42
CA ILE A 7 -17.47 1.64 23.18
C ILE A 7 -17.84 3.07 22.76
N PRO A 8 -18.47 3.85 23.65
CA PRO A 8 -19.04 5.15 23.27
C PRO A 8 -18.01 6.26 23.14
N GLY A 9 -16.85 6.13 23.79
CA GLY A 9 -15.82 7.15 23.88
C GLY A 9 -14.54 6.82 23.13
N PRO A 10 -13.54 7.71 23.20
CA PRO A 10 -12.21 7.48 22.63
C PRO A 10 -11.46 6.36 23.36
N ILE A 11 -10.55 5.70 22.64
CA ILE A 11 -9.55 4.78 23.22
C ILE A 11 -8.18 5.38 22.93
N SER A 12 -7.35 5.60 23.96
CA SER A 12 -6.05 6.22 23.78
C SER A 12 -4.97 5.52 24.61
N ILE A 13 -3.95 4.98 23.94
CA ILE A 13 -2.70 4.48 24.49
C ILE A 13 -1.58 5.19 23.72
N ARG A 14 -0.74 5.97 24.41
CA ARG A 14 0.30 6.78 23.76
C ARG A 14 1.63 6.61 24.46
N ASN A 15 2.71 6.48 23.70
CA ASN A 15 4.07 6.41 24.22
C ASN A 15 4.22 5.42 25.39
N SER A 16 3.55 4.26 25.26
CA SER A 16 3.34 3.31 26.36
C SER A 16 3.76 1.90 25.95
N VAL A 17 4.00 1.04 26.95
CA VAL A 17 4.22 -0.40 26.74
C VAL A 17 3.03 -1.17 27.27
N MET A 18 2.31 -1.85 26.40
CA MET A 18 1.22 -2.76 26.76
C MET A 18 1.72 -4.20 26.80
N ARG A 19 1.74 -4.76 28.01
CA ARG A 19 2.24 -6.12 28.28
C ARG A 19 1.18 -7.21 28.13
N GLY A 20 -0.09 -6.83 28.14
CA GLY A 20 -1.23 -7.73 27.98
C GLY A 20 -1.68 -7.88 26.54
N ILE A 21 -2.58 -8.84 26.29
CA ILE A 21 -3.29 -8.96 25.02
C ILE A 21 -4.32 -7.83 24.94
N LEU A 22 -4.39 -7.15 23.80
CA LEU A 22 -5.46 -6.20 23.48
C LEU A 22 -6.41 -6.88 22.49
N ALA A 23 -7.52 -7.43 22.97
CA ALA A 23 -8.46 -8.13 22.11
C ALA A 23 -9.91 -7.77 22.43
N THR A 24 -10.76 -7.68 21.41
CA THR A 24 -12.19 -7.39 21.57
C THR A 24 -12.98 -8.56 22.16
N ASN A 25 -12.46 -9.79 22.02
CA ASN A 25 -13.11 -11.05 22.40
C ASN A 25 -14.52 -11.20 21.78
N VAL A 26 -14.76 -10.61 20.61
CA VAL A 26 -16.00 -10.75 19.85
C VAL A 26 -15.95 -12.06 19.07
N LYS A 27 -16.80 -13.02 19.44
CA LYS A 27 -16.96 -14.29 18.71
C LYS A 27 -18.06 -14.15 17.65
N ASP A 28 -19.25 -13.74 18.10
CA ASP A 28 -20.43 -13.50 17.27
C ASP A 28 -20.88 -12.05 17.35
N GLY A 29 -20.90 -11.37 16.21
CA GLY A 29 -21.36 -9.99 16.07
C GLY A 29 -20.22 -9.00 15.82
N LEU A 30 -20.38 -7.77 16.33
CA LEU A 30 -19.54 -6.62 15.99
C LEU A 30 -19.24 -5.78 17.24
N LEU A 31 -18.01 -5.28 17.36
CA LEU A 31 -17.69 -4.18 18.26
C LEU A 31 -17.82 -2.85 17.52
N LEU A 32 -18.56 -1.89 18.06
CA LEU A 32 -18.65 -0.53 17.55
C LEU A 32 -17.85 0.40 18.46
N VAL A 33 -16.83 1.08 17.93
CA VAL A 33 -16.10 2.13 18.64
C VAL A 33 -16.48 3.48 18.04
N LYS A 34 -17.18 4.31 18.82
CA LYS A 34 -17.70 5.59 18.35
C LYS A 34 -16.66 6.70 18.35
N GLY A 35 -15.77 6.70 19.34
CA GLY A 35 -14.70 7.70 19.45
C GLY A 35 -13.46 7.36 18.64
N PRO A 36 -12.51 8.30 18.54
CA PRO A 36 -11.21 8.03 17.93
C PRO A 36 -10.43 6.97 18.70
N VAL A 37 -9.61 6.20 17.98
CA VAL A 37 -8.70 5.21 18.55
C VAL A 37 -7.27 5.65 18.28
N THR A 38 -6.49 5.88 19.34
CA THR A 38 -5.09 6.28 19.22
C THR A 38 -4.17 5.35 19.99
N MET A 39 -3.16 4.83 19.32
CA MET A 39 -2.17 3.85 19.80
C MET A 39 -0.73 4.30 19.54
N THR A 40 -0.53 5.61 19.29
CA THR A 40 0.70 6.18 18.74
C THR A 40 1.92 5.99 19.63
N GLY A 41 3.07 5.71 19.03
CA GLY A 41 4.36 5.59 19.73
C GLY A 41 4.40 4.48 20.78
N SER A 42 3.44 3.56 20.77
CA SER A 42 3.28 2.55 21.81
C SER A 42 3.76 1.18 21.35
N THR A 43 4.31 0.39 22.28
CA THR A 43 4.73 -0.99 22.04
C THR A 43 3.72 -1.96 22.65
N PHE A 44 3.27 -2.94 21.86
CA PHE A 44 2.39 -4.02 22.29
C PHE A 44 3.18 -5.33 22.27
N GLU A 45 3.43 -5.89 23.45
CA GLU A 45 4.26 -7.10 23.61
C GLU A 45 3.52 -8.39 23.30
N ARG A 46 2.18 -8.33 23.31
CA ARG A 46 1.28 -9.45 23.01
C ARG A 46 0.35 -9.07 21.86
N ALA A 47 -0.51 -10.01 21.48
CA ALA A 47 -1.38 -9.86 20.32
C ALA A 47 -2.32 -8.65 20.47
N VAL A 48 -2.57 -7.98 19.35
CA VAL A 48 -3.58 -6.95 19.17
C VAL A 48 -4.62 -7.49 18.19
N ASP A 49 -5.86 -7.61 18.65
CA ASP A 49 -6.97 -8.15 17.86
C ASP A 49 -8.17 -7.23 17.92
N PHE A 50 -8.38 -6.51 16.82
CA PHE A 50 -9.51 -5.66 16.53
C PHE A 50 -10.42 -6.26 15.45
N SER A 51 -10.36 -7.57 15.23
CA SER A 51 -11.24 -8.25 14.27
C SER A 51 -12.71 -7.98 14.61
N ARG A 52 -13.53 -7.81 13.56
CA ARG A 52 -14.97 -7.51 13.66
C ARG A 52 -15.26 -6.25 14.48
N THR A 53 -14.45 -5.21 14.25
CA THR A 53 -14.64 -3.89 14.87
C THR A 53 -15.00 -2.86 13.80
N ALA A 54 -16.07 -2.12 14.03
CA ALA A 54 -16.39 -0.90 13.29
C ALA A 54 -15.88 0.32 14.07
N PHE A 55 -14.93 1.04 13.48
CA PHE A 55 -14.38 2.29 13.97
C PHE A 55 -15.08 3.44 13.27
N LEU A 56 -15.93 4.18 14.00
CA LEU A 56 -16.62 5.36 13.45
C LEU A 56 -15.77 6.63 13.54
N GLY A 57 -14.78 6.64 14.43
CA GLY A 57 -13.78 7.70 14.53
C GLY A 57 -12.47 7.31 13.83
N PRO A 58 -11.52 8.26 13.68
CA PRO A 58 -10.23 7.98 13.08
C PRO A 58 -9.42 7.01 13.94
N VAL A 59 -8.58 6.21 13.27
CA VAL A 59 -7.71 5.21 13.90
C VAL A 59 -6.25 5.58 13.63
N ASP A 60 -5.44 5.66 14.67
CA ASP A 60 -4.04 6.07 14.55
C ASP A 60 -3.10 5.16 15.36
N PHE A 61 -2.32 4.35 14.67
CA PHE A 61 -1.24 3.50 15.17
C PHE A 61 0.15 4.05 14.81
N SER A 62 0.26 5.31 14.39
CA SER A 62 1.54 5.85 13.90
C SER A 62 2.66 5.66 14.93
N GLU A 63 3.80 5.16 14.47
CA GLU A 63 4.98 4.86 15.28
C GLU A 63 4.77 3.76 16.35
N ALA A 64 3.68 2.99 16.27
CA ALA A 64 3.47 1.84 17.14
C ALA A 64 4.34 0.63 16.76
N ILE A 65 4.63 -0.22 17.74
CA ILE A 65 5.36 -1.48 17.57
C ILE A 65 4.47 -2.62 18.06
N LEU A 66 4.01 -3.45 17.13
CA LEU A 66 3.12 -4.60 17.38
C LEU A 66 3.97 -5.87 17.33
N LEU A 67 4.55 -6.31 18.46
CA LEU A 67 5.58 -7.36 18.45
C LEU A 67 5.06 -8.75 18.03
N ARG A 68 3.76 -8.98 18.20
CA ARG A 68 3.10 -10.27 17.93
C ARG A 68 2.09 -10.12 16.80
N GLU A 69 0.99 -10.87 16.87
CA GLU A 69 -0.08 -10.82 15.89
C GLU A 69 -0.83 -9.48 15.96
N ALA A 70 -1.18 -8.94 14.80
CA ALA A 70 -2.03 -7.77 14.65
C ALA A 70 -3.19 -8.10 13.70
N PHE A 71 -4.40 -8.24 14.24
CA PHE A 71 -5.56 -8.68 13.48
C PHE A 71 -6.63 -7.59 13.41
N PHE A 72 -7.09 -7.33 12.19
CA PHE A 72 -8.14 -6.40 11.81
C PHE A 72 -9.12 -7.08 10.83
N ILE A 73 -9.36 -8.39 11.01
CA ILE A 73 -10.18 -9.20 10.12
C ILE A 73 -11.63 -8.72 10.18
N GLU A 74 -12.27 -8.47 9.04
CA GLU A 74 -13.63 -7.91 8.97
C GLU A 74 -13.75 -6.57 9.75
N GLY A 75 -12.66 -5.80 9.83
CA GLY A 75 -12.65 -4.47 10.44
C GLY A 75 -13.22 -3.42 9.48
N LEU A 76 -14.06 -2.51 9.99
CA LEU A 76 -14.66 -1.43 9.22
C LEU A 76 -14.10 -0.10 9.73
N PHE A 77 -13.46 0.67 8.86
CA PHE A 77 -12.86 1.96 9.17
C PHE A 77 -13.61 3.05 8.41
N ASP A 78 -14.50 3.76 9.11
CA ASP A 78 -15.37 4.77 8.51
C ASP A 78 -14.62 6.08 8.17
N GLN A 79 -13.61 6.39 8.98
CA GLN A 79 -12.74 7.55 8.81
C GLN A 79 -11.28 7.12 8.56
N ALA A 80 -10.40 8.12 8.39
CA ALA A 80 -9.00 7.89 8.09
C ALA A 80 -8.31 6.96 9.09
N ALA A 81 -7.51 6.03 8.57
CA ALA A 81 -6.72 5.09 9.34
C ALA A 81 -5.22 5.28 9.06
N ARG A 82 -4.42 5.42 10.11
CA ARG A 82 -2.97 5.70 10.02
C ARG A 82 -2.16 4.62 10.72
N PHE A 83 -1.25 4.04 9.98
CA PHE A 83 -0.26 3.06 10.43
C PHE A 83 1.15 3.51 9.99
N GLU A 84 1.39 4.83 10.00
CA GLU A 84 2.66 5.40 9.52
C GLU A 84 3.81 4.94 10.42
N LYS A 85 4.92 4.50 9.82
CA LYS A 85 6.09 4.01 10.55
C LYS A 85 5.77 2.92 11.60
N THR A 86 4.64 2.22 11.45
CA THR A 86 4.26 1.12 12.36
C THR A 86 5.11 -0.10 12.06
N ALA A 87 5.63 -0.76 13.11
CA ALA A 87 6.33 -2.03 12.99
C ALA A 87 5.38 -3.17 13.36
N PHE A 88 4.98 -3.95 12.35
CA PHE A 88 4.19 -5.17 12.51
C PHE A 88 5.10 -6.38 12.71
N GLY A 89 4.76 -7.20 13.70
CA GLY A 89 5.54 -8.32 14.18
C GLY A 89 5.33 -9.59 13.35
N VAL A 90 4.96 -10.67 14.02
CA VAL A 90 5.04 -12.04 13.47
C VAL A 90 3.99 -12.35 12.40
N HIS A 91 2.82 -11.71 12.43
CA HIS A 91 1.75 -11.91 11.45
C HIS A 91 0.78 -10.73 11.50
N SER A 92 0.31 -10.25 10.36
CA SER A 92 -0.73 -9.21 10.29
C SER A 92 -1.82 -9.57 9.29
N ARG A 93 -3.08 -9.40 9.71
CA ARG A 93 -4.25 -9.74 8.87
C ARG A 93 -5.24 -8.61 8.82
N PHE A 94 -5.63 -8.27 7.61
CA PHE A 94 -6.70 -7.31 7.29
C PHE A 94 -7.80 -7.98 6.46
N HIS A 95 -7.93 -9.32 6.50
CA HIS A 95 -8.88 -10.04 5.65
C HIS A 95 -10.27 -9.45 5.69
N LYS A 96 -10.84 -9.12 4.51
CA LYS A 96 -12.17 -8.54 4.38
C LYS A 96 -12.38 -7.25 5.19
N ALA A 97 -11.30 -6.53 5.51
CA ALA A 97 -11.41 -5.19 6.06
C ALA A 97 -11.93 -4.21 5.00
N GLU A 98 -12.60 -3.17 5.45
CA GLU A 98 -13.11 -2.09 4.61
C GLU A 98 -12.60 -0.76 5.15
N PHE A 99 -11.86 -0.03 4.33
CA PHE A 99 -11.42 1.34 4.62
C PHE A 99 -12.25 2.30 3.78
N ALA A 100 -13.26 2.94 4.37
CA ALA A 100 -14.15 3.86 3.65
C ALA A 100 -13.46 5.19 3.28
N ASP A 101 -12.47 5.61 4.08
CA ASP A 101 -11.63 6.77 3.82
C ASP A 101 -10.17 6.36 3.53
N THR A 102 -9.29 7.35 3.43
CA THR A 102 -7.87 7.21 3.14
C THR A 102 -7.18 6.39 4.23
N VAL A 103 -6.35 5.45 3.82
CA VAL A 103 -5.48 4.69 4.72
C VAL A 103 -4.02 4.84 4.33
N THR A 104 -3.15 4.96 5.33
CA THR A 104 -1.71 5.10 5.13
C THR A 104 -0.92 4.13 6.00
N PHE A 105 -0.06 3.36 5.34
CA PHE A 105 1.00 2.53 5.91
C PHE A 105 2.37 3.12 5.55
N HIS A 106 2.46 4.42 5.25
CA HIS A 106 3.71 5.03 4.82
C HIS A 106 4.87 4.71 5.77
N ARG A 107 5.97 4.17 5.23
CA ARG A 107 7.16 3.73 5.99
C ARG A 107 6.89 2.65 7.05
N ALA A 108 5.76 1.93 6.99
CA ALA A 108 5.50 0.79 7.85
C ALA A 108 6.38 -0.41 7.47
N GLY A 109 6.71 -1.22 8.47
CA GLY A 109 7.47 -2.47 8.31
C GLY A 109 6.65 -3.68 8.73
N PHE A 110 6.49 -4.66 7.84
CA PHE A 110 5.88 -5.95 8.11
C PHE A 110 6.97 -7.02 8.21
N ASN A 111 7.30 -7.43 9.44
CA ASN A 111 8.37 -8.39 9.70
C ASN A 111 7.96 -9.85 9.45
N GLY A 112 6.66 -10.14 9.59
CA GLY A 112 6.03 -11.41 9.27
C GLY A 112 5.10 -11.31 8.06
N PRO A 113 4.34 -12.38 7.75
CA PRO A 113 3.36 -12.35 6.66
C PRO A 113 2.31 -11.26 6.89
N ALA A 114 1.99 -10.54 5.81
CA ALA A 114 0.99 -9.47 5.81
C ALA A 114 -0.12 -9.81 4.82
N GLU A 115 -1.32 -10.06 5.33
CA GLU A 115 -2.43 -10.57 4.53
C GLU A 115 -3.54 -9.52 4.40
N PHE A 116 -3.63 -8.91 3.22
CA PHE A 116 -4.66 -7.97 2.79
C PHE A 116 -5.58 -8.62 1.77
N ILE A 117 -6.13 -9.80 2.11
CA ILE A 117 -6.98 -10.58 1.21
C ILE A 117 -8.41 -10.06 1.23
N GLN A 118 -8.99 -9.82 0.05
CA GLN A 118 -10.36 -9.32 -0.12
C GLN A 118 -10.65 -8.01 0.62
N VAL A 119 -9.67 -7.10 0.69
CA VAL A 119 -9.81 -5.79 1.33
C VAL A 119 -10.43 -4.80 0.36
N SER A 120 -11.33 -3.95 0.83
CA SER A 120 -11.83 -2.81 0.07
C SER A 120 -11.21 -1.51 0.57
N PHE A 121 -10.63 -0.73 -0.35
CA PHE A 121 -10.10 0.60 -0.10
C PHE A 121 -10.94 1.62 -0.88
N GLY A 122 -11.82 2.34 -0.17
CA GLY A 122 -12.80 3.27 -0.74
C GLY A 122 -12.17 4.56 -1.29
N LYS A 123 -11.07 5.01 -0.70
CA LYS A 123 -10.25 6.14 -1.19
C LYS A 123 -8.79 5.69 -1.34
N ASP A 124 -7.86 6.65 -1.32
CA ASP A 124 -6.44 6.39 -1.53
C ASP A 124 -5.85 5.48 -0.45
N ALA A 125 -5.05 4.51 -0.89
CA ALA A 125 -4.32 3.58 -0.04
C ALA A 125 -2.81 3.77 -0.25
N ARG A 126 -2.13 4.33 0.76
CA ARG A 126 -0.70 4.65 0.68
C ARG A 126 0.14 3.61 1.40
N PHE A 127 0.98 2.90 0.65
CA PHE A 127 2.00 1.97 1.11
C PHE A 127 3.41 2.41 0.67
N SER A 128 3.60 3.70 0.37
CA SER A 128 4.91 4.17 -0.09
C SER A 128 5.99 3.98 0.97
N GLN A 129 7.17 3.57 0.52
CA GLN A 129 8.33 3.25 1.35
C GLN A 129 8.05 2.17 2.42
N THR A 130 7.06 1.31 2.20
CA THR A 130 6.81 0.15 3.07
C THR A 130 7.82 -0.96 2.84
N TYR A 131 8.08 -1.75 3.89
CA TYR A 131 8.94 -2.92 3.81
C TYR A 131 8.17 -4.18 4.20
N PHE A 132 8.01 -5.11 3.25
CA PHE A 132 7.43 -6.43 3.47
C PHE A 132 8.54 -7.48 3.47
N LYS A 133 8.93 -7.92 4.67
CA LYS A 133 10.05 -8.87 4.85
C LYS A 133 9.69 -10.30 4.45
N MET A 134 8.42 -10.66 4.63
CA MET A 134 7.87 -11.99 4.33
C MET A 134 6.82 -11.90 3.22
N GLY A 135 6.18 -13.03 2.90
CA GLY A 135 5.16 -13.08 1.86
C GLY A 135 3.98 -12.16 2.19
N THR A 136 3.46 -11.47 1.18
CA THR A 136 2.32 -10.56 1.33
C THR A 136 1.28 -10.79 0.23
N GLY A 137 0.01 -10.59 0.56
CA GLY A 137 -1.08 -10.91 -0.34
C GLY A 137 -2.15 -9.82 -0.34
N PHE A 138 -2.53 -9.39 -1.54
CA PHE A 138 -3.63 -8.45 -1.82
C PHE A 138 -4.72 -9.10 -2.68
N SER A 139 -4.74 -10.43 -2.72
CA SER A 139 -5.58 -11.17 -3.68
C SER A 139 -7.07 -10.95 -3.41
N GLY A 140 -7.82 -10.69 -4.48
CA GLY A 140 -9.24 -10.37 -4.43
C GLY A 140 -9.58 -8.99 -3.84
N SER A 141 -8.59 -8.15 -3.54
CA SER A 141 -8.81 -6.81 -3.00
C SER A 141 -9.24 -5.81 -4.09
N HIS A 142 -9.88 -4.73 -3.66
CA HIS A 142 -10.40 -3.68 -4.54
C HIS A 142 -9.91 -2.32 -4.06
N PHE A 143 -9.18 -1.61 -4.93
CA PHE A 143 -8.75 -0.24 -4.73
C PHE A 143 -9.64 0.69 -5.56
N HIS A 144 -10.59 1.35 -4.91
CA HIS A 144 -11.49 2.33 -5.55
C HIS A 144 -10.79 3.66 -5.78
N GLY A 145 -9.98 4.10 -4.81
CA GLY A 145 -9.05 5.23 -4.96
C GLY A 145 -7.68 4.78 -5.46
N SER A 146 -6.70 5.71 -5.41
CA SER A 146 -5.35 5.43 -5.89
C SER A 146 -4.58 4.55 -4.91
N LEU A 147 -3.80 3.61 -5.44
CA LEU A 147 -2.84 2.82 -4.69
C LEU A 147 -1.42 3.37 -4.91
N ASP A 148 -0.67 3.57 -3.83
CA ASP A 148 0.73 4.00 -3.90
C ASP A 148 1.68 3.03 -3.17
N PHE A 149 2.40 2.21 -3.94
CA PHE A 149 3.54 1.39 -3.52
C PHE A 149 4.89 2.00 -3.92
N SER A 150 4.97 3.31 -4.19
CA SER A 150 6.23 3.93 -4.60
C SER A 150 7.33 3.65 -3.57
N GLU A 151 8.49 3.17 -4.03
CA GLU A 151 9.64 2.80 -3.19
C GLU A 151 9.37 1.71 -2.14
N ALA A 152 8.27 0.96 -2.26
CA ALA A 152 8.03 -0.21 -1.42
C ALA A 152 8.98 -1.36 -1.78
N VAL A 153 9.35 -2.16 -0.78
CA VAL A 153 10.25 -3.31 -0.96
C VAL A 153 9.57 -4.58 -0.48
N PHE A 154 9.57 -5.60 -1.34
CA PHE A 154 8.96 -6.90 -1.12
C PHE A 154 10.04 -7.98 -1.20
N ASP A 155 10.39 -8.58 -0.07
CA ASP A 155 11.49 -9.55 0.01
C ASP A 155 11.10 -10.96 -0.41
N ARG A 156 9.81 -11.29 -0.31
CA ARG A 156 9.24 -12.60 -0.65
C ARG A 156 8.07 -12.43 -1.62
N ALA A 157 7.41 -13.54 -1.93
CA ALA A 157 6.35 -13.56 -2.93
C ALA A 157 5.20 -12.60 -2.56
N THR A 158 4.72 -11.87 -3.57
CA THR A 158 3.61 -10.93 -3.47
C THR A 158 2.49 -11.32 -4.41
N PHE A 159 1.27 -11.46 -3.88
CA PHE A 159 0.12 -11.96 -4.65
C PHE A 159 -0.99 -10.92 -4.79
N PHE A 160 -1.16 -10.39 -6.00
CA PHE A 160 -2.23 -9.49 -6.44
C PHE A 160 -3.28 -10.21 -7.30
N MET A 161 -3.50 -11.52 -7.06
CA MET A 161 -4.38 -12.30 -7.91
C MET A 161 -5.82 -11.82 -7.77
N PHE A 162 -6.53 -11.63 -8.88
CA PHE A 162 -7.91 -11.11 -8.89
C PHE A 162 -8.10 -9.72 -8.25
N THR A 163 -7.02 -8.96 -8.03
CA THR A 163 -7.11 -7.60 -7.49
C THR A 163 -7.65 -6.64 -8.55
N VAL A 164 -8.51 -5.70 -8.15
CA VAL A 164 -9.07 -4.67 -9.02
C VAL A 164 -8.55 -3.29 -8.58
N PHE A 165 -7.92 -2.57 -9.50
CA PHE A 165 -7.47 -1.19 -9.34
C PHE A 165 -8.37 -0.29 -10.19
N ASP A 166 -9.41 0.29 -9.60
CA ASP A 166 -10.26 1.28 -10.29
C ASP A 166 -9.52 2.63 -10.42
N GLY A 167 -8.86 3.06 -9.34
CA GLY A 167 -7.95 4.20 -9.34
C GLY A 167 -6.56 3.85 -9.87
N ASP A 168 -5.67 4.85 -9.89
CA ASP A 168 -4.30 4.68 -10.36
C ASP A 168 -3.49 3.76 -9.44
N ALA A 169 -2.58 2.97 -10.01
CA ALA A 169 -1.73 2.04 -9.28
C ALA A 169 -0.26 2.38 -9.50
N TYR A 170 0.35 3.03 -8.51
CA TYR A 170 1.73 3.50 -8.56
C TYR A 170 2.68 2.51 -7.90
N PHE A 171 3.61 1.95 -8.68
CA PHE A 171 4.69 1.07 -8.18
C PHE A 171 6.07 1.70 -8.35
N ARG A 172 6.16 3.00 -8.68
CA ARG A 172 7.43 3.68 -9.00
C ARG A 172 8.58 3.31 -8.06
N ARG A 173 9.71 2.87 -8.61
CA ARG A 173 10.90 2.50 -7.82
C ARG A 173 10.67 1.39 -6.77
N ALA A 174 9.56 0.65 -6.84
CA ALA A 174 9.35 -0.52 -5.98
C ALA A 174 10.35 -1.63 -6.33
N THR A 175 10.65 -2.47 -5.34
CA THR A 175 11.58 -3.60 -5.49
C THR A 175 10.87 -4.90 -5.11
N PHE A 176 10.75 -5.83 -6.06
CA PHE A 176 10.25 -7.18 -5.82
C PHE A 176 11.41 -8.17 -5.92
N ARG A 177 11.83 -8.75 -4.79
CA ARG A 177 12.98 -9.68 -4.73
C ARG A 177 12.60 -11.14 -5.03
N ALA A 178 11.32 -11.45 -5.01
CA ALA A 178 10.75 -12.75 -5.40
C ALA A 178 9.57 -12.55 -6.36
N GLU A 179 8.77 -13.60 -6.58
CA GLU A 179 7.62 -13.57 -7.49
C GLU A 179 6.64 -12.44 -7.13
N ALA A 180 6.27 -11.64 -8.14
CA ALA A 180 5.13 -10.73 -8.09
C ALA A 180 4.05 -11.25 -9.03
N ASN A 181 2.93 -11.71 -8.47
CA ASN A 181 1.88 -12.38 -9.23
C ASN A 181 0.63 -11.50 -9.33
N PHE A 182 0.33 -11.02 -10.54
CA PHE A 182 -0.83 -10.21 -10.90
C PHE A 182 -1.85 -11.00 -11.74
N ALA A 183 -1.83 -12.33 -11.68
CA ALA A 183 -2.74 -13.15 -12.47
C ALA A 183 -4.21 -12.75 -12.22
N ASP A 184 -4.97 -12.57 -13.29
CA ASP A 184 -6.38 -12.15 -13.27
C ASP A 184 -6.63 -10.77 -12.62
N ALA A 185 -5.59 -9.97 -12.36
CA ALA A 185 -5.75 -8.60 -11.89
C ALA A 185 -6.34 -7.67 -12.98
N GLN A 186 -6.98 -6.59 -12.56
CA GLN A 186 -7.58 -5.59 -13.45
C GLN A 186 -7.08 -4.20 -13.10
N PHE A 187 -6.32 -3.57 -13.99
CA PHE A 187 -5.89 -2.18 -13.90
C PHE A 187 -6.82 -1.32 -14.76
N LYS A 188 -7.82 -0.68 -14.15
CA LYS A 188 -8.73 0.23 -14.85
C LYS A 188 -8.24 1.68 -14.83
N GLY A 189 -7.58 2.09 -13.73
CA GLY A 189 -6.80 3.33 -13.66
C GLY A 189 -5.41 3.20 -14.29
N VAL A 190 -4.61 4.27 -14.24
CA VAL A 190 -3.26 4.28 -14.82
C VAL A 190 -2.31 3.45 -13.96
N ASP A 191 -1.56 2.53 -14.59
CA ASP A 191 -0.45 1.83 -13.95
C ASP A 191 0.88 2.56 -14.17
N ASP A 192 1.68 2.72 -13.11
CA ASP A 192 3.02 3.30 -13.18
C ASP A 192 4.05 2.37 -12.55
N PHE A 193 4.68 1.56 -13.41
CA PHE A 193 5.80 0.68 -13.05
C PHE A 193 7.16 1.32 -13.37
N SER A 194 7.25 2.65 -13.46
CA SER A 194 8.51 3.30 -13.83
C SER A 194 9.62 3.01 -12.80
N LYS A 195 10.77 2.55 -13.31
CA LYS A 195 11.94 2.17 -12.51
C LYS A 195 11.67 1.09 -11.46
N VAL A 196 10.65 0.24 -11.64
CA VAL A 196 10.45 -0.94 -10.78
C VAL A 196 11.57 -1.95 -11.04
N PHE A 197 12.06 -2.56 -9.97
CA PHE A 197 13.01 -3.67 -10.03
C PHE A 197 12.30 -4.99 -9.71
N PHE A 198 12.37 -5.94 -10.64
CA PHE A 198 11.91 -7.31 -10.45
C PHE A 198 13.12 -8.25 -10.51
N ASN A 199 13.42 -8.94 -9.41
CA ASN A 199 14.47 -9.96 -9.39
C ASN A 199 14.02 -11.26 -10.10
N VAL A 200 12.73 -11.56 -10.01
CA VAL A 200 12.06 -12.63 -10.76
C VAL A 200 10.99 -11.97 -11.61
N GLY A 201 10.86 -12.37 -12.88
CA GLY A 201 9.89 -11.79 -13.80
C GLY A 201 8.45 -11.83 -13.23
N PRO A 202 7.70 -10.72 -13.30
CA PRO A 202 6.33 -10.68 -12.80
C PRO A 202 5.38 -11.53 -13.65
N ARG A 203 4.32 -12.04 -13.05
CA ARG A 203 3.29 -12.82 -13.76
C ARG A 203 2.04 -11.97 -13.99
N PHE A 204 1.64 -11.84 -15.26
CA PHE A 204 0.46 -11.09 -15.69
C PHE A 204 -0.58 -11.97 -16.43
N THR A 205 -0.66 -13.26 -16.07
CA THR A 205 -1.57 -14.20 -16.74
C THR A 205 -3.01 -13.71 -16.63
N ARG A 206 -3.68 -13.45 -17.77
CA ARG A 206 -5.06 -12.91 -17.85
C ARG A 206 -5.26 -11.57 -17.14
N THR A 207 -4.20 -10.81 -16.88
CA THR A 207 -4.32 -9.43 -16.39
C THR A 207 -4.98 -8.55 -17.46
N LYS A 208 -5.90 -7.69 -17.04
CA LYS A 208 -6.54 -6.69 -17.92
C LYS A 208 -6.01 -5.30 -17.58
N VAL A 209 -5.71 -4.51 -18.59
CA VAL A 209 -5.31 -3.10 -18.45
C VAL A 209 -6.22 -2.27 -19.34
N SER A 210 -6.81 -1.21 -18.78
CA SER A 210 -7.74 -0.31 -19.49
C SER A 210 -7.45 1.17 -19.25
N GLY A 211 -6.62 1.50 -18.25
CA GLY A 211 -6.18 2.88 -18.02
C GLY A 211 -5.29 3.38 -19.16
N ALA A 212 -5.57 4.58 -19.67
CA ALA A 212 -4.78 5.19 -20.73
C ALA A 212 -3.40 5.56 -20.19
N ARG A 213 -2.34 4.94 -20.71
CA ARG A 213 -0.96 5.37 -20.43
C ARG A 213 -0.74 6.76 -21.05
N PRO A 214 -0.21 7.74 -20.31
CA PRO A 214 0.33 8.93 -20.95
C PRO A 214 1.40 8.49 -21.94
N SER A 215 1.34 8.98 -23.17
CA SER A 215 2.42 8.79 -24.15
C SER A 215 3.75 9.16 -23.49
N PRO A 216 4.84 8.40 -23.69
CA PRO A 216 6.14 8.76 -23.13
C PRO A 216 6.56 10.12 -23.71
N GLY A 217 6.42 11.18 -22.92
CA GLY A 217 6.88 12.53 -23.27
C GLY A 217 8.29 12.76 -22.74
N GLY A 218 9.12 13.46 -23.52
CA GLY A 218 10.46 13.90 -23.12
C GLY A 218 11.59 12.99 -23.59
N LEU A 219 12.67 12.86 -22.81
CA LEU A 219 13.89 12.12 -23.14
C LEU A 219 13.70 10.61 -23.41
N GLN A 220 12.50 10.08 -23.22
CA GLN A 220 12.12 8.69 -23.52
C GLN A 220 11.39 8.56 -24.87
N ASP A 221 11.02 9.67 -25.51
CA ASP A 221 10.46 9.71 -26.86
C ASP A 221 11.62 9.71 -27.88
N PRO A 222 11.74 8.68 -28.73
CA PRO A 222 12.75 8.66 -29.80
C PRO A 222 12.67 9.91 -30.69
N ARG A 223 11.48 10.46 -30.93
CA ARG A 223 11.27 11.65 -31.77
C ARG A 223 11.86 12.91 -31.14
N PHE A 224 11.69 13.05 -29.83
CA PHE A 224 12.29 14.15 -29.07
C PHE A 224 13.83 14.03 -29.05
N LEU A 225 14.36 12.82 -28.90
CA LEU A 225 15.80 12.56 -28.97
C LEU A 225 16.38 12.86 -30.37
N TYR A 226 15.68 12.53 -31.45
CA TYR A 226 16.08 12.91 -32.82
C TYR A 226 16.12 14.44 -33.00
N GLY A 227 15.18 15.16 -32.39
CA GLY A 227 15.19 16.63 -32.38
C GLY A 227 16.41 17.23 -31.70
N ILE A 228 16.78 16.71 -30.53
CA ILE A 228 18.00 17.13 -29.81
C ILE A 228 19.26 16.80 -30.63
N ALA A 229 19.34 15.61 -31.20
CA ALA A 229 20.48 15.18 -32.02
C ALA A 229 20.65 16.08 -33.26
N ALA A 230 19.56 16.41 -33.96
CA ALA A 230 19.58 17.31 -35.11
C ALA A 230 20.06 18.72 -34.71
N ALA A 231 19.58 19.26 -33.59
CA ALA A 231 20.01 20.56 -33.09
C ALA A 231 21.51 20.59 -32.74
N LEU A 232 22.03 19.54 -32.12
CA LEU A 232 23.45 19.40 -31.80
C LEU A 232 24.31 19.29 -33.07
N LEU A 233 23.84 18.60 -34.11
CA LEU A 233 24.54 18.51 -35.40
C LEU A 233 24.61 19.86 -36.10
N VAL A 234 23.51 20.61 -36.14
CA VAL A 234 23.47 21.97 -36.71
C VAL A 234 24.39 22.91 -35.96
N PHE A 235 24.35 22.89 -34.62
CA PHE A 235 25.24 23.69 -33.79
C PHE A 235 26.72 23.33 -34.04
N SER A 236 27.04 22.04 -34.09
CA SER A 236 28.41 21.57 -34.35
C SER A 236 28.91 22.00 -35.73
N ALA A 237 28.07 21.91 -36.76
CA ALA A 237 28.40 22.36 -38.11
C ALA A 237 28.64 23.89 -38.17
N ALA A 238 27.77 24.67 -37.54
CA ALA A 238 27.92 26.12 -37.43
C ALA A 238 29.20 26.52 -36.66
N PHE A 239 29.51 25.80 -35.58
CA PHE A 239 30.72 26.00 -34.79
C PHE A 239 31.99 25.70 -35.59
N ILE A 240 32.03 24.57 -36.31
CA ILE A 240 33.14 24.23 -37.21
C ILE A 240 33.31 25.28 -38.31
N PHE A 241 32.21 25.77 -38.89
CA PHE A 241 32.24 26.82 -39.90
C PHE A 241 32.79 28.15 -39.34
N MET A 242 32.42 28.51 -38.11
CA MET A 242 32.97 29.69 -37.44
C MET A 242 34.47 29.54 -37.12
N LEU A 243 34.92 28.34 -36.75
CA LEU A 243 36.34 28.05 -36.51
C LEU A 243 37.18 28.05 -37.79
N ARG A 244 36.63 27.66 -38.93
CA ARG A 244 37.30 27.68 -40.24
C ARG A 244 37.38 29.07 -40.90
N LYS A 245 36.63 30.05 -40.37
CA LYS A 245 36.62 31.45 -40.85
C LYS A 245 37.58 32.36 -40.09
N ARG A 246 38.37 31.81 -39.17
CA ARG A 246 39.53 32.45 -38.55
C ARG A 246 40.80 31.90 -39.18
#